data_AF-A0A914DTL3-F1
#
_entry.id   AF-A0A914DTL3-F1
#
_cell.length_a   1.000
_cell.length_b   1.000
_cell.length_c   1.000
_cell.angle_alpha   90.00
_cell.angle_beta   90.00
_cell.angle_gamma   90.00
#
_symmetry.space_group_name_H-M   'P 1'
#
loop_
_entity.id
_entity.type
_entity.pdbx_description
1 polymer ?
#
loop_
_entity_poly.entity_id
_entity_poly.type
_entity_poly.pdbx_seq_one_letter_code
_entity_poly.pdbx_strand_id
1 'polypeptide(L)'
;MNEEGGYLGAMTYQCLFSASLERLRKVHGDNPQAINSISNLQMLLHQADRSSPSFLFDFAKILLADSKLNVNLQESFLRMHATAPIDDLEISNADNVPEFQELSTRAIALRKVLARVPDEMADRRPFLETIKEIASSIKKLLDATNAILQIVPQHVQSLIEKRKREFVHYSKRFSNTLKEYFRDQNATQVFISANQLIFQATQIVRAVREKVVLQ
;
A
#
# COMPACT_ATOMS: atom_id res chain seq x y z
N MET A 1 -10.42 9.93 10.05
CA MET A 1 -10.11 9.08 8.89
C MET A 1 -10.72 7.72 9.18
N ASN A 2 -11.80 7.34 8.50
CA ASN A 2 -12.63 6.19 8.91
C ASN A 2 -11.83 4.88 8.76
N GLU A 3 -11.43 4.30 9.89
CA GLU A 3 -10.64 3.05 9.95
C GLU A 3 -11.38 1.86 9.32
N GLU A 4 -12.70 1.97 9.17
CA GLU A 4 -13.58 0.96 8.58
C GLU A 4 -13.47 0.86 7.05
N GLY A 5 -12.93 1.86 6.38
CA GLY A 5 -12.93 1.98 4.91
C GLY A 5 -11.69 1.47 4.18
N GLY A 6 -10.84 0.63 4.79
CA GLY A 6 -9.66 0.09 4.10
C GLY A 6 -8.50 1.09 3.86
N TYR A 7 -8.58 2.31 4.41
CA TYR A 7 -7.61 3.40 4.19
C TYR A 7 -7.40 3.81 2.72
N LEU A 8 -8.40 3.61 1.86
CA LEU A 8 -8.29 3.91 0.42
C LEU A 8 -7.90 5.36 0.12
N GLY A 9 -8.34 6.31 0.96
CA GLY A 9 -7.96 7.72 0.87
C GLY A 9 -6.45 7.92 0.77
N ALA A 10 -5.70 7.30 1.67
CA ALA A 10 -4.24 7.43 1.74
C ALA A 10 -3.50 6.73 0.60
N MET A 11 -4.16 5.79 -0.09
CA MET A 11 -3.56 4.99 -1.17
C MET A 11 -4.00 5.47 -2.56
N THR A 12 -4.97 6.38 -2.63
CA THR A 12 -5.59 6.81 -3.89
C THR A 12 -4.60 7.44 -4.84
N TYR A 13 -3.71 8.30 -4.34
CA TYR A 13 -2.67 8.86 -5.19
C TYR A 13 -1.81 7.75 -5.81
N GLN A 14 -1.33 6.80 -5.01
CA GLN A 14 -0.40 5.78 -5.49
C GLN A 14 -1.06 4.79 -6.45
N CYS A 15 -2.25 4.29 -6.12
CA CYS A 15 -2.94 3.28 -6.92
C CYS A 15 -3.55 3.85 -8.21
N LEU A 16 -4.12 5.05 -8.16
CA LEU A 16 -4.91 5.59 -9.27
C LEU A 16 -4.15 6.66 -10.05
N PHE A 17 -3.70 7.71 -9.38
CA PHE A 17 -3.15 8.89 -10.05
C PHE A 17 -1.70 8.67 -10.51
N SER A 18 -0.81 8.21 -9.62
CA SER A 18 0.60 7.96 -9.92
C SER A 18 0.76 6.96 -11.06
N ALA A 19 0.03 5.84 -11.01
CA ALA A 19 0.02 4.84 -12.09
C ALA A 19 -0.46 5.44 -13.43
N SER A 20 -1.45 6.34 -13.40
CA SER A 20 -1.96 6.99 -14.62
C SER A 20 -0.98 8.02 -15.18
N LEU A 21 -0.37 8.83 -14.32
CA LEU A 21 0.64 9.81 -14.72
C LEU A 21 1.89 9.13 -15.31
N GLU A 22 2.32 8.01 -14.73
CA GLU A 22 3.46 7.25 -15.26
C GLU A 22 3.17 6.68 -16.66
N ARG A 23 1.94 6.19 -16.90
CA ARG A 23 1.52 5.79 -18.26
C ARG A 23 1.57 6.97 -19.23
N LEU A 24 1.10 8.15 -18.81
CA LEU A 24 1.14 9.35 -19.65
C LEU A 24 2.59 9.79 -19.95
N ARG A 25 3.49 9.72 -18.96
CA ARG A 25 4.92 10.02 -19.16
C ARG A 25 5.54 9.10 -20.19
N LYS A 26 5.25 7.80 -20.15
CA LYS A 26 5.73 6.82 -21.14
C LYS A 26 5.21 7.11 -22.55
N VAL A 27 3.92 7.46 -22.68
CA VAL A 27 3.29 7.75 -23.98
C VAL A 27 3.82 9.05 -24.58
N HIS A 28 4.12 10.06 -23.76
CA HIS A 28 4.53 11.39 -24.20
C HIS A 28 6.00 11.72 -23.91
N GLY A 29 6.85 10.70 -23.77
CA GLY A 29 8.26 10.84 -23.39
C GLY A 29 9.06 11.83 -24.25
N ASP A 30 8.76 11.87 -25.55
CA ASP A 30 9.45 12.71 -26.53
C ASP A 30 8.90 14.15 -26.63
N ASN A 31 7.87 14.50 -25.85
CA ASN A 31 7.26 15.83 -25.84
C ASN A 31 7.56 16.57 -24.52
N PRO A 32 8.56 17.47 -24.49
CA PRO A 32 8.93 18.19 -23.29
C PRO A 32 7.80 19.01 -22.67
N GLN A 33 6.91 19.59 -23.49
CA GLN A 33 5.77 20.38 -23.01
C GLN A 33 4.74 19.49 -22.30
N ALA A 34 4.48 18.30 -22.84
CA ALA A 34 3.60 17.33 -22.21
C ALA A 34 4.19 16.85 -20.87
N ILE A 35 5.49 16.52 -20.83
CA ILE A 35 6.18 16.10 -19.61
C ILE A 35 6.15 17.19 -18.52
N ASN A 36 6.32 18.46 -18.89
CA ASN A 36 6.18 19.59 -17.97
C ASN A 36 4.76 19.72 -17.43
N SER A 37 3.75 19.57 -18.30
CA SER A 37 2.34 19.64 -17.91
C SER A 37 1.96 18.50 -16.95
N ILE A 38 2.43 17.28 -17.22
CA ILE A 38 2.23 16.10 -16.35
C ILE A 38 2.91 16.32 -14.99
N SER A 39 4.11 16.90 -14.97
CA SER A 39 4.83 17.20 -13.72
C SER A 39 4.13 18.28 -12.89
N ASN A 40 3.58 19.31 -13.53
CA ASN A 40 2.75 20.31 -12.86
C ASN A 40 1.46 19.70 -12.29
N LEU A 41 0.78 18.85 -13.05
CA LEU A 41 -0.41 18.14 -12.58
C LEU A 41 -0.09 17.28 -11.35
N GLN A 42 1.02 16.53 -11.39
CA GLN A 42 1.50 15.74 -10.25
C GLN A 42 1.65 16.60 -8.98
N MET A 43 2.32 17.75 -9.09
CA MET A 43 2.51 18.64 -7.95
C MET A 43 1.18 19.16 -7.41
N LEU A 44 0.26 19.58 -8.29
CA LEU A 44 -1.05 20.10 -7.89
C LEU A 44 -1.91 19.05 -7.20
N LEU A 45 -1.91 17.80 -7.69
CA LEU A 45 -2.62 16.69 -7.06
C LEU A 45 -2.10 16.43 -5.64
N HIS A 46 -0.77 16.42 -5.47
CA HIS A 46 -0.17 16.29 -4.14
C HIS A 46 -0.52 17.48 -3.23
N GLN A 47 -0.48 18.70 -3.74
CA GLN A 47 -0.79 19.89 -2.95
C GLN A 47 -2.26 19.92 -2.52
N ALA A 48 -3.18 19.52 -3.40
CA ALA A 48 -4.60 19.42 -3.10
C ALA A 48 -4.85 18.39 -1.99
N ASP A 49 -4.28 17.18 -2.10
CA ASP A 49 -4.47 16.12 -1.11
C ASP A 49 -3.80 16.43 0.25
N ARG A 50 -2.68 17.17 0.24
CA ARG A 50 -2.06 17.68 1.47
C ARG A 50 -2.91 18.75 2.15
N SER A 51 -3.53 19.63 1.37
CA SER A 51 -4.33 20.74 1.88
C SER A 51 -5.71 20.26 2.38
N SER A 52 -6.24 19.20 1.76
CA SER A 52 -7.49 18.56 2.14
C SER A 52 -7.31 17.04 2.09
N PRO A 53 -7.00 16.39 3.23
CA PRO A 53 -6.75 14.95 3.28
C PRO A 53 -7.90 14.14 2.67
N SER A 54 -7.58 13.17 1.80
CA SER A 54 -8.53 12.34 1.04
C SER A 54 -9.28 13.06 -0.09
N PHE A 55 -8.91 14.30 -0.43
CA PHE A 55 -9.49 15.02 -1.56
C PHE A 55 -9.46 14.20 -2.85
N LEU A 56 -8.34 13.54 -3.14
CA LEU A 56 -8.21 12.75 -4.37
C LEU A 56 -9.16 11.54 -4.39
N PHE A 57 -9.45 10.97 -3.22
CA PHE A 57 -10.39 9.85 -3.10
C PHE A 57 -11.83 10.30 -3.26
N ASP A 58 -12.21 11.43 -2.65
CA ASP A 58 -13.54 11.98 -2.82
C ASP A 58 -13.76 12.45 -4.26
N PHE A 59 -12.75 13.06 -4.88
CA PHE A 59 -12.78 13.39 -6.31
C PHE A 59 -12.98 12.14 -7.18
N ALA A 60 -12.23 11.06 -6.94
CA ALA A 60 -12.39 9.80 -7.68
C ALA A 60 -13.78 9.17 -7.49
N LYS A 61 -14.35 9.24 -6.27
CA LYS A 61 -15.71 8.77 -5.99
C LYS A 61 -16.77 9.55 -6.76
N ILE A 62 -16.63 10.87 -6.87
CA ILE A 62 -17.55 11.71 -7.65
C ILE A 62 -17.53 11.28 -9.12
N LEU A 63 -16.33 11.14 -9.71
CA LEU A 63 -16.18 10.66 -11.09
C LEU A 63 -16.80 9.27 -11.30
N LEU A 64 -16.61 8.36 -10.34
CA LEU A 64 -17.19 7.02 -10.41
C LEU A 64 -18.72 7.06 -10.33
N ALA A 65 -19.29 7.86 -9.44
CA ALA A 65 -20.73 8.03 -9.31
C ALA A 65 -21.35 8.55 -10.63
N ASP A 66 -20.71 9.53 -11.25
CA ASP A 66 -21.15 10.11 -12.53
C ASP A 66 -21.01 9.11 -13.70
N SER A 67 -20.02 8.23 -13.66
CA SER A 67 -19.79 7.20 -14.69
C SER A 67 -20.86 6.10 -14.72
N LYS A 68 -21.69 5.99 -13.68
CA LYS A 68 -22.68 4.90 -13.47
C LYS A 68 -22.06 3.49 -13.47
N LEU A 69 -20.75 3.36 -13.28
CA LEU A 69 -20.09 2.08 -13.14
C LEU A 69 -20.32 1.52 -11.73
N ASN A 70 -20.72 0.26 -11.64
CA ASN A 70 -20.82 -0.44 -10.36
C ASN A 70 -19.51 -1.16 -10.05
N VAL A 71 -18.65 -0.52 -9.26
CA VAL A 71 -17.29 -1.02 -8.99
C VAL A 71 -17.10 -1.21 -7.48
N ASN A 72 -16.60 -2.38 -7.09
CA ASN A 72 -16.10 -2.59 -5.73
C ASN A 72 -14.74 -1.89 -5.58
N LEU A 73 -14.74 -0.74 -4.92
CA LEU A 73 -13.52 0.05 -4.71
C LEU A 73 -12.46 -0.71 -3.89
N GLN A 74 -12.86 -1.52 -2.91
CA GLN A 74 -11.91 -2.28 -2.08
C GLN A 74 -11.18 -3.32 -2.91
N GLU A 75 -11.92 -4.08 -3.71
CA GLU A 75 -11.35 -5.04 -4.65
C GLU A 75 -10.45 -4.37 -5.69
N SER A 76 -10.93 -3.26 -6.26
CA SER A 76 -10.24 -2.56 -7.34
C SER A 76 -8.90 -1.99 -6.86
N PHE A 77 -8.87 -1.38 -5.68
CA PHE A 77 -7.62 -0.89 -5.09
C PHE A 77 -6.64 -2.03 -4.82
N LEU A 78 -7.14 -3.16 -4.31
CA LEU A 78 -6.31 -4.33 -4.05
C LEU A 78 -5.65 -4.85 -5.32
N ARG A 79 -6.39 -4.95 -6.43
CA ARG A 79 -5.84 -5.30 -7.75
C ARG A 79 -4.83 -4.26 -8.25
N MET A 80 -5.13 -2.97 -8.09
CA MET A 80 -4.25 -1.89 -8.53
C MET A 80 -2.89 -1.89 -7.82
N HIS A 81 -2.80 -2.38 -6.59
CA HIS A 81 -1.52 -2.50 -5.87
C HIS A 81 -0.49 -3.40 -6.58
N ALA A 82 -0.92 -4.31 -7.46
CA ALA A 82 -0.02 -5.16 -8.23
C ALA A 82 0.90 -4.38 -9.18
N THR A 83 0.39 -3.28 -9.74
CA THR A 83 1.09 -2.45 -10.75
C THR A 83 1.30 -1.01 -10.31
N ALA A 84 0.74 -0.61 -9.18
CA ALA A 84 1.00 0.69 -8.58
C ALA A 84 2.51 0.89 -8.38
N PRO A 85 3.03 2.11 -8.60
CA PRO A 85 4.44 2.42 -8.34
C PRO A 85 4.86 2.06 -6.90
N ILE A 86 6.16 1.90 -6.66
CA ILE A 86 6.70 1.43 -5.36
C ILE A 86 7.34 2.55 -4.53
N ASP A 87 7.28 3.80 -4.98
CA ASP A 87 7.95 4.95 -4.34
C ASP A 87 7.55 5.14 -2.87
N ASP A 88 6.34 4.75 -2.48
CA ASP A 88 5.86 4.79 -1.10
C ASP A 88 6.46 3.72 -0.19
N LEU A 89 7.07 2.70 -0.78
CA LEU A 89 7.74 1.56 -0.16
C LEU A 89 9.26 1.54 -0.37
N GLU A 90 9.81 2.53 -1.06
CA GLU A 90 11.25 2.68 -1.22
C GLU A 90 11.83 3.63 -0.19
N ILE A 91 13.01 3.27 0.32
CA ILE A 91 13.83 4.08 1.20
C ILE A 91 15.01 4.60 0.36
N SER A 92 14.80 5.72 -0.35
CA SER A 92 15.83 6.36 -1.17
C SER A 92 17.03 6.81 -0.34
N ASN A 93 18.21 6.98 -0.94
CA ASN A 93 19.45 7.46 -0.31
C ASN A 93 20.00 6.57 0.82
N ALA A 94 19.56 5.31 0.89
CA ALA A 94 19.96 4.35 1.90
C ALA A 94 20.57 3.08 1.27
N ASP A 95 21.04 3.18 0.02
CA ASP A 95 21.50 2.07 -0.80
C ASP A 95 22.72 1.33 -0.22
N ASN A 96 23.43 1.97 0.70
CA ASN A 96 24.60 1.42 1.36
C ASN A 96 24.27 0.60 2.62
N VAL A 97 22.99 0.50 3.02
CA VAL A 97 22.56 -0.26 4.20
C VAL A 97 21.60 -1.38 3.78
N PRO A 98 22.08 -2.64 3.77
CA PRO A 98 21.31 -3.79 3.29
C PRO A 98 19.95 -3.95 3.98
N GLU A 99 19.85 -3.62 5.27
CA GLU A 99 18.62 -3.77 6.05
C GLU A 99 17.49 -2.87 5.53
N PHE A 100 17.78 -1.67 5.06
CA PHE A 100 16.76 -0.76 4.49
C PHE A 100 16.23 -1.28 3.15
N GLN A 101 17.11 -1.81 2.31
CA GLN A 101 16.74 -2.43 1.04
C GLN A 101 15.92 -3.70 1.27
N GLU A 102 16.31 -4.50 2.26
CA GLU A 102 15.59 -5.71 2.65
C GLU A 102 14.18 -5.37 3.17
N LEU A 103 14.05 -4.37 4.05
CA LEU A 103 12.73 -3.92 4.52
C LEU A 103 11.82 -3.51 3.37
N SER A 104 12.33 -2.70 2.43
CA SER A 104 11.60 -2.24 1.25
C SER A 104 11.17 -3.44 0.39
N THR A 105 12.10 -4.36 0.12
CA THR A 105 11.84 -5.58 -0.65
C THR A 105 10.75 -6.45 -0.02
N ARG A 106 10.78 -6.63 1.31
CA ARG A 106 9.75 -7.42 2.01
C ARG A 106 8.39 -6.73 2.03
N ALA A 107 8.35 -5.41 2.16
CA ALA A 107 7.10 -4.66 2.09
C ALA A 107 6.46 -4.75 0.69
N ILE A 108 7.26 -4.58 -0.36
CA ILE A 108 6.81 -4.71 -1.76
C ILE A 108 6.31 -6.14 -2.04
N ALA A 109 7.04 -7.16 -1.57
CA ALA A 109 6.64 -8.55 -1.73
C ALA A 109 5.28 -8.82 -1.07
N LEU A 110 5.09 -8.39 0.18
CA LEU A 110 3.82 -8.54 0.88
C LEU A 110 2.67 -7.84 0.13
N ARG A 111 2.88 -6.61 -0.33
CA ARG A 111 1.89 -5.86 -1.12
C ARG A 111 1.48 -6.62 -2.38
N LYS A 112 2.44 -7.16 -3.12
CA LYS A 112 2.20 -7.92 -4.36
C LYS A 112 1.42 -9.22 -4.11
N VAL A 113 1.73 -9.94 -3.03
CA VAL A 113 0.98 -11.17 -2.70
C VAL A 113 -0.46 -10.82 -2.30
N LEU A 114 -0.67 -9.80 -1.46
CA LEU A 114 -2.01 -9.36 -1.07
C LEU A 114 -2.84 -8.89 -2.28
N ALA A 115 -2.21 -8.25 -3.27
CA ALA A 115 -2.89 -7.78 -4.48
C ALA A 115 -3.51 -8.89 -5.34
N ARG A 116 -3.06 -10.15 -5.19
CA ARG A 116 -3.60 -11.32 -5.90
C ARG A 116 -4.84 -11.93 -5.26
N VAL A 117 -5.17 -11.53 -4.03
CA VAL A 117 -6.31 -12.10 -3.29
C VAL A 117 -7.62 -12.07 -4.11
N PRO A 118 -8.00 -10.97 -4.79
CA PRO A 118 -9.22 -10.96 -5.61
C PRO A 118 -9.25 -11.99 -6.73
N ASP A 119 -8.09 -12.29 -7.33
CA ASP A 119 -7.96 -13.25 -8.44
C ASP A 119 -7.98 -14.70 -7.96
N GLU A 120 -7.33 -14.97 -6.82
CA GLU A 120 -7.11 -16.32 -6.34
C GLU A 120 -8.25 -16.81 -5.42
N MET A 121 -9.01 -15.90 -4.80
CA MET A 121 -10.06 -16.21 -3.81
C MET A 121 -11.23 -17.04 -4.36
N ALA A 122 -11.47 -17.04 -5.67
CA ALA A 122 -12.54 -17.82 -6.30
C ALA A 122 -12.28 -19.34 -6.26
N ASP A 123 -11.01 -19.76 -6.29
CA ASP A 123 -10.63 -21.17 -6.16
C ASP A 123 -9.92 -21.42 -4.82
N ARG A 124 -10.48 -22.34 -4.05
CA ARG A 124 -9.98 -22.70 -2.72
C ARG A 124 -8.52 -23.15 -2.74
N ARG A 125 -8.07 -23.89 -3.75
CA ARG A 125 -6.71 -24.46 -3.78
C ARG A 125 -5.65 -23.35 -3.97
N PRO A 126 -5.68 -22.54 -5.05
CA PRO A 126 -4.83 -21.36 -5.18
C PRO A 126 -4.92 -20.45 -3.98
N PHE A 127 -6.13 -20.14 -3.49
CA PHE A 127 -6.30 -19.22 -2.37
C PHE A 127 -5.59 -19.67 -1.09
N LEU A 128 -5.61 -20.98 -0.78
CA LEU A 128 -4.88 -21.51 0.38
C LEU A 128 -3.36 -21.39 0.23
N GLU A 129 -2.82 -21.51 -0.99
CA GLU A 129 -1.41 -21.25 -1.25
C GLU A 129 -1.09 -19.76 -1.09
N THR A 130 -1.93 -18.86 -1.61
CA THR A 130 -1.82 -17.42 -1.39
C THR A 130 -1.76 -17.08 0.10
N ILE A 131 -2.63 -17.68 0.92
CA ILE A 131 -2.67 -17.44 2.37
C ILE A 131 -1.34 -17.85 3.02
N LYS A 132 -0.75 -18.98 2.62
CA LYS A 132 0.58 -19.41 3.10
C LYS A 132 1.66 -18.42 2.69
N GLU A 133 1.63 -17.94 1.45
CA GLU A 133 2.57 -16.94 0.94
C GLU A 133 2.44 -15.59 1.68
N ILE A 134 1.21 -15.16 1.98
CA ILE A 134 0.94 -13.96 2.80
C ILE A 134 1.54 -14.14 4.20
N ALA A 135 1.28 -15.28 4.86
CA ALA A 135 1.83 -15.55 6.19
C ALA A 135 3.37 -15.54 6.20
N SER A 136 3.99 -16.15 5.18
CA SER A 136 5.44 -16.12 4.98
C SER A 136 5.97 -14.70 4.77
N SER A 137 5.29 -13.89 3.96
CA SER A 137 5.66 -12.51 3.66
C SER A 137 5.51 -11.58 4.88
N ILE A 138 4.46 -11.76 5.68
CA ILE A 138 4.27 -11.06 6.96
C ILE A 138 5.43 -11.36 7.90
N LYS A 139 5.81 -12.64 8.05
CA LYS A 139 6.94 -13.03 8.90
C LYS A 139 8.24 -12.38 8.43
N LYS A 140 8.56 -12.46 7.14
CA LYS A 140 9.77 -11.84 6.57
C LYS A 140 9.82 -10.33 6.76
N LEU A 141 8.67 -9.63 6.62
CA LEU A 141 8.60 -8.20 6.87
C LEU A 141 8.85 -7.85 8.35
N LEU A 142 8.29 -8.65 9.28
CA LEU A 142 8.54 -8.48 10.71
C LEU A 142 10.01 -8.73 11.08
N ASP A 143 10.62 -9.77 10.51
CA ASP A 143 12.03 -10.09 10.72
C ASP A 143 12.93 -8.95 10.22
N ALA A 144 12.66 -8.41 9.02
CA ALA A 144 13.36 -7.24 8.48
C ALA A 144 13.14 -5.99 9.37
N THR A 145 11.92 -5.77 9.87
CA THR A 145 11.62 -4.66 10.80
C THR A 145 12.41 -4.78 12.10
N ASN A 146 12.58 -6.00 12.64
CA ASN A 146 13.37 -6.23 13.84
C ASN A 146 14.87 -6.00 13.59
N ALA A 147 15.39 -6.36 12.41
CA ALA A 147 16.77 -6.06 12.03
C ALA A 147 17.02 -4.54 11.99
N ILE A 148 16.08 -3.78 11.41
CA ILE A 148 16.11 -2.32 11.40
C ILE A 148 16.17 -1.73 12.81
N LEU A 149 15.37 -2.27 13.74
CA LEU A 149 15.36 -1.80 15.13
C LEU A 149 16.71 -1.96 15.83
N GLN A 150 17.57 -2.87 15.39
CA GLN A 150 18.93 -3.03 15.95
C GLN A 150 19.92 -1.98 15.48
N ILE A 151 19.70 -1.39 14.29
CA ILE A 151 20.66 -0.48 13.65
C ILE A 151 20.25 1.00 13.76
N VAL A 152 18.96 1.28 14.00
CA VAL A 152 18.45 2.65 14.10
C VAL A 152 18.62 3.25 15.51
N PRO A 153 18.82 4.58 15.62
CA PRO A 153 18.93 5.25 16.91
C PRO A 153 17.72 5.05 17.82
N GLN A 154 17.96 5.01 19.14
CA GLN A 154 16.93 4.74 20.15
C GLN A 154 15.69 5.65 20.04
N HIS A 155 15.89 6.92 19.67
CA HIS A 155 14.80 7.88 19.55
C HIS A 155 13.82 7.54 18.39
N VAL A 156 14.31 6.85 17.35
CA VAL A 156 13.49 6.39 16.20
C VAL A 156 12.82 5.05 16.48
N GLN A 157 13.47 4.17 17.27
CA GLN A 157 12.96 2.82 17.58
C GLN A 157 11.54 2.84 18.15
N SER A 158 11.21 3.81 19.02
CA SER A 158 9.87 3.90 19.64
C SER A 158 8.74 4.03 18.62
N LEU A 159 8.96 4.79 17.53
CA LEU A 159 7.98 4.97 16.46
C LEU A 159 7.85 3.69 15.62
N ILE A 160 8.97 3.06 15.26
CA ILE A 160 8.99 1.83 14.48
C ILE A 160 8.32 0.69 15.27
N GLU A 161 8.60 0.57 16.57
CA GLU A 161 7.94 -0.38 17.47
C GLU A 161 6.43 -0.15 17.58
N LYS A 162 5.99 1.11 17.59
CA LYS A 162 4.55 1.44 17.52
C LYS A 162 3.94 0.93 16.21
N ARG A 163 4.57 1.23 15.06
CA ARG A 163 4.08 0.77 13.73
C ARG A 163 4.12 -0.75 13.60
N LYS A 164 5.13 -1.42 14.14
CA LYS A 164 5.23 -2.88 14.21
C LYS A 164 4.05 -3.48 14.98
N ARG A 165 3.70 -2.92 16.14
CA ARG A 165 2.55 -3.38 16.93
C ARG A 165 1.22 -3.19 16.20
N GLU A 166 1.02 -2.04 15.56
CA GLU A 166 -0.15 -1.78 14.71
C GLU A 166 -0.24 -2.81 13.58
N PHE A 167 0.85 -3.05 12.84
CA PHE A 167 0.90 -4.04 11.78
C PHE A 167 0.58 -5.47 12.29
N VAL A 168 1.10 -5.89 13.44
CA VAL A 168 0.76 -7.19 14.06
C VAL A 168 -0.73 -7.26 14.44
N HIS A 169 -1.33 -6.16 14.90
CA HIS A 169 -2.75 -6.11 15.18
C HIS A 169 -3.58 -6.33 13.90
N TYR A 170 -3.26 -5.64 12.81
CA TYR A 170 -3.97 -5.79 11.54
C TYR A 170 -3.72 -7.14 10.86
N SER A 171 -2.54 -7.75 11.01
CA SER A 171 -2.29 -9.11 10.48
C SER A 171 -3.13 -10.18 11.18
N LYS A 172 -3.32 -10.05 12.51
CA LYS A 172 -4.25 -10.89 13.28
C LYS A 172 -5.69 -10.67 12.85
N ARG A 173 -6.10 -9.40 12.65
CA ARG A 173 -7.44 -9.06 12.14
C ARG A 173 -7.69 -9.71 10.78
N PHE A 174 -6.78 -9.54 9.81
CA PHE A 174 -6.85 -10.19 8.50
C PHE A 174 -7.00 -11.71 8.61
N SER A 175 -6.22 -12.35 9.49
CA SER A 175 -6.32 -13.80 9.74
C SER A 175 -7.68 -14.23 10.28
N ASN A 176 -8.30 -13.42 11.15
CA ASN A 176 -9.65 -13.67 11.66
C ASN A 176 -10.71 -13.46 10.57
N THR A 177 -10.58 -12.40 9.77
CA THR A 177 -11.46 -12.14 8.64
C THR A 177 -11.42 -13.26 7.60
N LEU A 178 -10.25 -13.87 7.35
CA LEU A 178 -10.16 -15.07 6.51
C LEU A 178 -10.93 -16.26 7.09
N LYS A 179 -10.87 -16.48 8.42
CA LYS A 179 -11.63 -17.56 9.08
C LYS A 179 -13.14 -17.34 8.96
N GLU A 180 -13.59 -16.10 9.12
CA GLU A 180 -15.00 -15.71 8.94
C GLU A 180 -15.42 -15.86 7.47
N TYR A 181 -14.58 -15.46 6.52
CA TYR A 181 -14.85 -15.63 5.08
C TYR A 181 -15.11 -17.10 4.70
N PHE A 182 -14.34 -18.05 5.22
CA PHE A 182 -14.59 -19.46 4.94
C PHE A 182 -15.95 -19.97 5.47
N ARG A 183 -16.61 -19.23 6.35
CA ARG A 183 -17.97 -19.53 6.84
C ARG A 183 -19.03 -18.75 6.07
N ASP A 184 -18.85 -17.44 5.92
CA ASP A 184 -19.91 -16.51 5.52
C ASP A 184 -19.75 -16.01 4.07
N GLN A 185 -18.65 -16.36 3.40
CA GLN A 185 -18.32 -16.01 2.00
C GLN A 185 -18.32 -14.50 1.69
N ASN A 186 -18.16 -13.65 2.70
CA ASN A 186 -18.11 -12.19 2.53
C ASN A 186 -16.73 -11.72 2.06
N ALA A 187 -16.49 -11.75 0.75
CA ALA A 187 -15.22 -11.36 0.13
C ALA A 187 -14.82 -9.91 0.43
N THR A 188 -15.79 -8.99 0.51
CA THR A 188 -15.53 -7.54 0.72
C THR A 188 -14.76 -7.28 2.01
N GLN A 189 -15.06 -8.00 3.09
CA GLN A 189 -14.33 -7.85 4.35
C GLN A 189 -12.87 -8.28 4.24
N VAL A 190 -12.59 -9.33 3.45
CA VAL A 190 -11.21 -9.74 3.17
C VAL A 190 -10.47 -8.67 2.36
N PHE A 191 -11.13 -8.03 1.39
CA PHE A 191 -10.52 -6.93 0.63
C PHE A 191 -10.21 -5.72 1.52
N ILE A 192 -11.14 -5.32 2.39
CA ILE A 192 -10.93 -4.22 3.35
C ILE A 192 -9.72 -4.53 4.25
N SER A 193 -9.68 -5.71 4.86
CA SER A 193 -8.61 -6.08 5.78
C SER A 193 -7.25 -6.25 5.09
N ALA A 194 -7.23 -6.72 3.84
CA ALA A 194 -6.00 -6.76 3.02
C ALA A 194 -5.47 -5.35 2.70
N ASN A 195 -6.34 -4.43 2.28
CA ASN A 195 -5.97 -3.02 2.04
C ASN A 195 -5.45 -2.35 3.32
N GLN A 196 -6.06 -2.61 4.47
CA GLN A 196 -5.55 -2.13 5.76
C GLN A 196 -4.14 -2.67 6.04
N LEU A 197 -3.89 -3.96 5.78
CA LEU A 197 -2.60 -4.58 6.02
C LEU A 197 -1.50 -4.01 5.11
N ILE A 198 -1.81 -3.74 3.83
CA ILE A 198 -0.91 -3.03 2.91
C ILE A 198 -0.58 -1.64 3.47
N PHE A 199 -1.61 -0.88 3.88
CA PHE A 199 -1.41 0.44 4.45
C PHE A 199 -0.48 0.43 5.67
N GLN A 200 -0.65 -0.53 6.59
CA GLN A 200 0.22 -0.65 7.76
C GLN A 200 1.67 -1.02 7.38
N ALA A 201 1.88 -1.87 6.37
CA ALA A 201 3.21 -2.15 5.85
C ALA A 201 3.88 -0.86 5.31
N THR A 202 3.13 -0.05 4.56
CA THR A 202 3.60 1.26 4.08
C THR A 202 3.95 2.20 5.24
N GLN A 203 3.19 2.19 6.34
CA GLN A 203 3.50 3.03 7.51
C GLN A 203 4.81 2.64 8.20
N ILE A 204 5.18 1.35 8.22
CA ILE A 204 6.49 0.91 8.74
C ILE A 204 7.61 1.50 7.90
N VAL A 205 7.55 1.31 6.57
CA VAL A 205 8.59 1.82 5.65
C VAL A 205 8.69 3.35 5.75
N ARG A 206 7.55 4.03 5.76
CA ARG A 206 7.47 5.49 5.91
C ARG A 206 8.13 5.97 7.20
N ALA A 207 7.90 5.30 8.32
CA ALA A 207 8.50 5.67 9.61
C ALA A 207 10.03 5.59 9.57
N VAL A 208 10.58 4.59 8.89
CA VAL A 208 12.03 4.46 8.69
C VAL A 208 12.53 5.57 7.76
N ARG A 209 11.89 5.74 6.59
CA ARG A 209 12.29 6.75 5.61
C ARG A 209 12.32 8.17 6.17
N GLU A 210 11.27 8.61 6.85
CA GLU A 210 11.15 9.99 7.34
C GLU A 210 12.07 10.31 8.52
N LYS A 211 12.49 9.29 9.30
CA LYS A 211 13.24 9.51 10.54
C LYS A 211 14.69 9.08 10.49
N VAL A 212 15.08 8.29 9.50
CA VAL A 212 16.45 7.77 9.38
C VAL A 212 17.20 8.40 8.20
N VAL A 213 16.51 8.78 7.12
CA VAL A 213 17.16 9.33 5.90
C VAL A 213 17.12 10.86 5.84
N LEU A 214 16.17 11.50 6.53
CA LEU A 214 16.05 12.97 6.57
C LEU A 214 16.78 13.61 7.76
N GLN A 215 17.69 12.87 8.40
CA GLN A 215 18.65 13.37 9.39
C GLN A 215 20.06 13.25 8.82
#